data_AF-A0A3C0B9G9-F1
#
_entry.id   AF-A0A3C0B9G9-F1
#
_cell.length_a   1.000
_cell.length_b   1.000
_cell.length_c   1.000
_cell.angle_alpha   90.00
_cell.angle_beta   90.00
_cell.angle_gamma   90.00
#
_symmetry.space_group_name_H-M   'P 1'
#
loop_
_entity.id
_entity.type
_entity.pdbx_description
1 polymer ?
#
loop_
_entity_poly.entity_id
_entity_poly.type
_entity_poly.pdbx_seq_one_letter_code
_entity_poly.pdbx_strand_id
1 'polypeptide(L)'
;VYRPAAIEQLKVLGEQIGVKIFTIDEDKEPVNIAKKAIVHAKEFDYNVVIIDTAGRLAIDEQMMNEIAAIKKSVNPQETLFVVDAMTGQDA
;
A
#
# COMPACT_ATOMS: atom_id res chain seq x y z
N VAL A 1 -3.06 -10.86 9.76
CA VAL A 1 -3.38 -9.87 10.84
C VAL A 1 -2.88 -8.51 10.39
N TYR A 2 -3.73 -7.48 10.40
CA TYR A 2 -3.34 -6.10 10.06
C TYR A 2 -2.49 -5.48 11.18
N ARG A 3 -1.43 -4.75 10.82
CA ARG A 3 -0.57 -4.04 11.79
C ARG A 3 -1.33 -2.87 12.43
N PRO A 4 -1.45 -2.81 13.77
CA PRO A 4 -2.07 -1.68 14.45
C PRO A 4 -1.36 -0.36 14.16
N ALA A 5 -2.11 0.74 14.04
CA ALA A 5 -1.62 2.10 13.83
C ALA A 5 -0.71 2.30 12.59
N ALA A 6 -0.77 1.40 11.59
CA ALA A 6 0.05 1.50 10.39
C ALA A 6 -0.22 2.77 9.58
N ILE A 7 -1.50 3.18 9.50
CA ILE A 7 -1.91 4.40 8.78
C ILE A 7 -1.37 5.64 9.50
N GLU A 8 -1.50 5.71 10.82
CA GLU A 8 -0.99 6.80 11.65
C GLU A 8 0.53 6.91 11.54
N GLN A 9 1.23 5.76 11.57
CA GLN A 9 2.67 5.73 11.37
C GLN A 9 3.06 6.32 10.00
N LEU A 10 2.34 5.95 8.94
CA LEU A 10 2.59 6.47 7.59
C LEU A 10 2.29 7.98 7.49
N LYS A 11 1.20 8.46 8.13
CA LYS A 11 0.86 9.89 8.23
C LYS A 11 2.00 10.68 8.89
N VAL A 12 2.52 10.21 10.02
CA VAL A 12 3.63 10.86 10.73
C VAL A 12 4.90 10.89 9.87
N LEU A 13 5.25 9.77 9.23
CA LEU A 13 6.42 9.72 8.33
C LEU A 13 6.27 10.71 7.17
N GLY A 14 5.11 10.73 6.52
CA GLY A 14 4.83 11.65 5.42
C GLY A 14 4.95 13.11 5.81
N GLU A 15 4.43 13.48 7.00
CA GLU A 15 4.59 14.83 7.55
C GLU A 15 6.07 15.21 7.75
N GLN A 16 6.88 14.29 8.30
CA GLN A 16 8.30 14.53 8.55
C GLN A 16 9.12 14.79 7.27
N ILE A 17 8.76 14.14 6.17
CA ILE A 17 9.50 14.23 4.90
C ILE A 17 8.81 15.10 3.83
N GLY A 18 7.69 15.74 4.18
CA GLY A 18 6.92 16.59 3.27
C GLY A 18 6.20 15.83 2.15
N VAL A 19 5.90 14.54 2.34
CA VAL A 19 5.18 13.69 1.38
C VAL A 19 3.70 13.62 1.77
N LYS A 20 2.81 13.84 0.79
CA LYS A 20 1.36 13.75 0.98
C LYS A 20 0.93 12.30 1.16
N ILE A 21 0.19 12.02 2.23
CA ILE A 21 -0.40 10.71 2.50
C ILE A 21 -1.89 10.76 2.19
N PHE A 22 -2.34 9.86 1.32
CA PHE A 22 -3.74 9.66 1.01
C PHE A 22 -4.27 8.45 1.80
N THR A 23 -5.38 8.63 2.51
CA THR A 23 -6.11 7.55 3.18
C THR A 23 -7.59 7.90 3.23
N ILE A 24 -8.44 6.91 3.50
CA ILE A 24 -9.88 7.09 3.69
C ILE A 24 -10.23 6.44 5.02
N ASP A 25 -10.39 7.25 6.06
CA ASP A 25 -10.52 6.74 7.43
C ASP A 25 -11.80 5.88 7.63
N GLU A 26 -12.84 6.09 6.80
CA GLU A 26 -14.12 5.36 6.85
C GLU A 26 -14.20 4.13 5.93
N ASP A 27 -13.29 4.01 4.94
CA ASP A 27 -13.32 2.94 3.94
C ASP A 27 -12.18 1.96 4.23
N LYS A 28 -12.53 0.74 4.63
CA LYS A 28 -11.55 -0.30 4.96
C LYS A 28 -11.23 -1.22 3.79
N GLU A 29 -11.80 -0.98 2.62
CA GLU A 29 -11.62 -1.84 1.45
C GLU A 29 -10.38 -1.39 0.65
N PRO A 30 -9.28 -2.16 0.64
CA PRO A 30 -8.00 -1.70 0.08
C PRO A 30 -8.06 -1.38 -1.42
N VAL A 31 -8.87 -2.09 -2.20
CA VAL A 31 -9.00 -1.86 -3.64
C VAL A 31 -9.62 -0.48 -3.92
N ASN A 32 -10.63 -0.08 -3.15
CA ASN A 32 -11.30 1.22 -3.26
C ASN A 32 -10.36 2.35 -2.86
N ILE A 33 -9.61 2.19 -1.77
CA ILE A 33 -8.60 3.18 -1.35
C ILE A 33 -7.57 3.37 -2.47
N ALA A 34 -7.03 2.28 -3.01
CA ALA A 34 -6.04 2.34 -4.09
C ALA A 34 -6.58 3.03 -5.35
N LYS A 35 -7.80 2.68 -5.80
CA LYS A 35 -8.44 3.35 -6.94
C LYS A 35 -8.63 4.85 -6.72
N LYS A 36 -9.15 5.23 -5.55
CA LYS A 36 -9.39 6.64 -5.21
C LYS A 36 -8.07 7.41 -5.07
N ALA A 37 -7.01 6.77 -4.58
CA ALA A 37 -5.68 7.36 -4.53
C ALA A 37 -5.14 7.71 -5.94
N ILE A 38 -5.36 6.82 -6.92
CA ILE A 38 -4.97 7.09 -8.32
C ILE A 38 -5.80 8.25 -8.92
N VAL A 39 -7.10 8.32 -8.63
CA VAL A 39 -7.95 9.44 -9.07
C VAL A 39 -7.46 10.75 -8.46
N HIS A 40 -7.27 10.79 -7.14
CA HIS A 40 -6.74 11.94 -6.43
C HIS A 40 -5.37 12.37 -6.99
N ALA A 41 -4.48 11.41 -7.26
CA ALA A 41 -3.19 11.74 -7.83
C ALA A 41 -3.27 12.40 -9.21
N LYS A 42 -4.22 11.98 -10.04
CA LYS A 42 -4.48 12.63 -11.34
C LYS A 42 -5.10 14.02 -11.20
N GLU A 43 -6.01 14.20 -10.25
CA GLU A 43 -6.67 15.50 -10.00
C GLU A 43 -5.71 16.58 -9.49
N PHE A 44 -4.65 16.17 -8.77
CA PHE A 44 -3.67 17.06 -8.16
C PHE A 44 -2.29 17.02 -8.83
N ASP A 45 -2.22 16.47 -10.06
CA ASP A 45 -1.00 16.41 -10.88
C ASP A 45 0.23 15.77 -10.18
N TYR A 46 0.01 14.77 -9.31
CA TYR A 46 1.11 14.01 -8.72
C TYR A 46 1.74 13.07 -9.75
N ASN A 47 3.08 13.10 -9.83
CA ASN A 47 3.84 12.34 -10.81
C ASN A 47 4.08 10.89 -10.38
N VAL A 48 4.06 10.63 -9.07
CA VAL A 48 4.39 9.34 -8.45
C VAL A 48 3.37 9.03 -7.36
N VAL A 49 2.87 7.79 -7.35
CA VAL A 49 2.03 7.25 -6.28
C VAL A 49 2.70 5.99 -5.75
N ILE A 50 2.92 5.95 -4.44
CA ILE A 50 3.38 4.75 -3.74
C ILE A 50 2.19 4.19 -2.97
N ILE A 51 1.84 2.94 -3.24
CA ILE A 51 0.81 2.22 -2.51
C ILE A 51 1.53 1.31 -1.50
N ASP A 52 1.51 1.70 -0.24
CA ASP A 52 1.97 0.86 0.87
C ASP A 52 0.90 -0.20 1.19
N THR A 53 1.32 -1.45 1.36
CA THR A 53 0.39 -2.58 1.53
C THR A 53 0.74 -3.36 2.78
N ALA A 54 -0.26 -3.99 3.39
CA ALA A 54 0.01 -4.83 4.56
C ALA A 54 0.99 -5.97 4.23
N GLY A 55 1.91 -6.24 5.15
CA GLY A 55 2.75 -7.44 5.09
C GLY A 55 1.90 -8.71 5.17
N ARG A 56 2.29 -9.74 4.42
CA ARG A 56 1.53 -10.99 4.29
C ARG A 56 2.47 -12.19 4.23
N LEU A 57 2.01 -13.31 4.76
CA LEU A 57 2.67 -14.60 4.53
C LEU A 57 2.24 -15.13 3.15
N ALA A 58 3.15 -15.78 2.42
CA ALA A 58 2.85 -16.32 1.09
C ALA A 58 1.71 -17.36 1.11
N ILE A 59 1.49 -18.02 2.26
CA ILE A 59 0.43 -19.00 2.47
C ILE A 59 -0.93 -18.38 2.82
N ASP A 60 -0.99 -17.07 3.08
CA ASP A 60 -2.26 -16.39 3.40
C ASP A 60 -3.01 -16.07 2.10
N GLU A 61 -3.81 -17.03 1.63
CA GLU A 61 -4.55 -16.91 0.37
C GLU A 61 -5.47 -15.70 0.33
N GLN A 62 -6.10 -15.33 1.46
CA GLN A 62 -7.00 -14.19 1.52
C GLN A 62 -6.23 -12.89 1.24
N MET A 63 -5.10 -12.70 1.93
CA MET A 63 -4.25 -11.53 1.70
C MET A 63 -3.60 -11.56 0.31
N MET A 64 -3.26 -12.73 -0.23
CA MET A 64 -2.73 -12.84 -1.60
C MET A 64 -3.76 -12.47 -2.66
N ASN A 65 -5.02 -12.88 -2.49
CA ASN A 65 -6.12 -12.49 -3.37
C ASN A 65 -6.40 -10.99 -3.32
N GLU A 66 -6.34 -10.39 -2.12
CA GLU A 66 -6.52 -8.95 -1.92
C GLU A 66 -5.45 -8.14 -2.67
N ILE A 67 -4.16 -8.48 -2.55
CA ILE A 67 -3.10 -7.74 -3.27
C ILE A 67 -3.17 -7.95 -4.78
N ALA A 68 -3.56 -9.15 -5.23
CA ALA A 68 -3.82 -9.40 -6.65
C ALA A 68 -4.96 -8.53 -7.17
N ALA A 69 -6.03 -8.34 -6.38
CA ALA A 69 -7.13 -7.45 -6.72
C ALA A 69 -6.70 -5.98 -6.79
N ILE A 70 -5.89 -5.50 -5.84
CA ILE A 70 -5.32 -4.15 -5.86
C ILE A 70 -4.50 -3.97 -7.14
N LYS A 71 -3.53 -4.87 -7.40
CA LYS A 71 -2.66 -4.81 -8.58
C LYS A 71 -3.48 -4.77 -9.88
N LYS A 72 -4.48 -5.63 -10.01
CA LYS A 72 -5.37 -5.64 -11.18
C LYS A 72 -6.17 -4.34 -11.33
N SER A 73 -6.55 -3.73 -10.21
CA SER A 73 -7.41 -2.54 -10.22
C SER A 73 -6.69 -1.25 -10.58
N VAL A 74 -5.41 -1.13 -10.21
CA VAL A 74 -4.62 0.10 -10.44
C VAL A 74 -3.54 -0.07 -11.52
N ASN A 75 -3.25 -1.31 -11.95
CA ASN A 75 -2.26 -1.66 -12.96
C ASN A 75 -0.92 -0.90 -12.78
N PRO A 76 -0.22 -1.12 -11.65
CA PRO A 76 0.97 -0.37 -11.32
C PRO A 76 2.11 -0.68 -12.30
N GLN A 77 2.90 0.33 -12.64
CA GLN A 77 4.06 0.21 -13.52
C GLN A 77 5.15 -0.68 -12.90
N GLU A 78 5.35 -0.55 -11.58
CA GLU A 78 6.36 -1.29 -10.84
C GLU A 78 5.72 -2.04 -9.67
N THR A 79 6.31 -3.18 -9.29
CA THR A 79 5.95 -3.91 -8.07
C THR A 79 7.24 -4.23 -7.32
N LEU A 80 7.44 -3.59 -6.16
CA LEU A 80 8.64 -3.75 -5.35
C LEU A 80 8.40 -4.83 -4.29
N PHE A 81 9.26 -5.85 -4.28
CA PHE A 81 9.30 -6.86 -3.22
C PHE A 81 10.34 -6.46 -2.18
N VAL A 82 9.92 -6.24 -0.94
CA VAL A 82 10.77 -5.79 0.16
C VAL A 82 11.18 -7.00 0.99
N VAL A 83 12.50 -7.25 1.06
CA VAL A 83 13.08 -8.39 1.77
C VAL A 83 13.99 -7.88 2.89
N ASP A 84 13.95 -8.52 4.05
CA ASP A 84 14.88 -8.23 5.14
C ASP A 84 16.25 -8.85 4.83
N ALA A 85 17.34 -8.09 5.00
CA ALA A 85 18.69 -8.60 4.76
C ALA A 85 19.08 -9.76 5.70
N MET A 86 18.38 -9.94 6.82
CA MET A 86 18.54 -11.05 7.75
C MET A 86 17.73 -12.29 7.34
N THR A 87 16.91 -12.24 6.29
CA THR A 87 16.17 -13.41 5.82
C THR A 87 17.17 -14.45 5.31
N GLY A 88 17.25 -15.59 6.01
CA GLY A 88 18.14 -16.71 5.72
C GLY A 88 17.66 -17.53 4.52
N GLN A 89 17.86 -18.86 4.56
CA GLN A 89 17.51 -19.73 3.42
C GLN A 89 15.99 -19.90 3.16
N ASP A 90 15.14 -19.39 4.05
CA ASP A 90 13.68 -19.44 3.93
C ASP A 90 13.08 -18.24 3.16
N ALA A 91 13.92 -17.47 2.46
CA ALA A 91 13.53 -16.35 1.58
C ALA A 91 12.92 -16.84 0.25
#